data_AF-A0A2S9CXD0-F1
#
_entry.id   AF-A0A2S9CXD0-F1
#
_cell.length_a   1.000
_cell.length_b   1.000
_cell.length_c   1.000
_cell.angle_alpha   90.00
_cell.angle_beta   90.00
_cell.angle_gamma   90.00
#
_symmetry.space_group_name_H-M   'P 1'
#
loop_
_entity.id
_entity.type
_entity.pdbx_description
1 polymer ?
#
loop_
_entity_poly.entity_id
_entity_poly.type
_entity_poly.pdbx_seq_one_letter_code
_entity_poly.pdbx_strand_id
1 'polypeptide(L)'
;MNFFKKLFSKNTDTTGQQQSDTPRIDGIYTDEYFKNRYTEDQLLSDNTLVDGSFRMLNSYFMDNKITPALENPIYHPMNLDKAVTQEPGFYEYCKSFDQEDKQIGLMLTVAFSYYMVHELGFKLYRDKTPEFPLRFMTLKYDNNGGVISLYPFEYSLKVLNGEALFNDLLERIKSNLGNIPNAEDLIANFKQNLAQE
;
A
#
# COMPACT_ATOMS: atom_id res chain seq x y z
N MET A 1 -5.03 -17.74 -17.97
CA MET A 1 -4.02 -16.67 -18.19
C MET A 1 -4.44 -15.47 -17.36
N ASN A 2 -3.74 -15.18 -16.25
CA ASN A 2 -4.14 -14.19 -15.26
C ASN A 2 -4.18 -12.79 -15.85
N PHE A 3 -5.29 -12.06 -15.68
CA PHE A 3 -5.45 -10.64 -16.04
C PHE A 3 -4.26 -9.79 -15.59
N PHE A 4 -3.72 -10.09 -14.41
CA PHE A 4 -2.59 -9.39 -13.82
C PHE A 4 -1.26 -9.63 -14.52
N LYS A 5 -1.00 -10.84 -15.03
CA LYS A 5 0.22 -11.10 -15.84
C LYS A 5 0.27 -10.24 -17.10
N LYS A 6 -0.89 -9.81 -17.62
CA LYS A 6 -0.99 -8.89 -18.76
C LYS A 6 -0.76 -7.43 -18.36
N LEU A 7 -1.05 -7.04 -17.11
CA LEU A 7 -0.86 -5.67 -16.61
C LEU A 7 0.61 -5.34 -16.31
N PHE A 8 1.42 -6.35 -15.97
CA PHE A 8 2.84 -6.18 -15.58
C PHE A 8 3.84 -6.81 -16.58
N SER A 9 3.39 -7.29 -17.74
CA SER A 9 4.29 -7.86 -18.74
C SER A 9 5.10 -6.77 -19.48
N LYS A 10 6.44 -6.77 -19.24
CA LYS A 10 7.57 -5.98 -19.82
C LYS A 10 7.93 -4.67 -19.08
N ASN A 11 9.20 -4.33 -18.79
CA ASN A 11 10.53 -4.88 -19.12
C ASN A 11 11.39 -5.01 -17.85
N THR A 12 12.15 -6.10 -17.74
CA THR A 12 13.29 -6.24 -16.82
C THR A 12 14.43 -5.33 -17.27
N ASP A 13 14.66 -4.25 -16.54
CA ASP A 13 15.98 -3.60 -16.41
C ASP A 13 15.90 -2.58 -15.28
N THR A 14 16.39 -2.93 -14.09
CA THR A 14 17.22 -2.00 -13.29
C THR A 14 17.93 -2.73 -12.17
N THR A 15 19.25 -2.69 -12.30
CA THR A 15 20.31 -3.08 -11.39
C THR A 15 20.26 -2.34 -10.05
N GLY A 16 20.79 -3.00 -9.02
CA GLY A 16 20.74 -2.58 -7.63
C GLY A 16 21.16 -1.13 -7.35
N GLN A 17 20.36 -0.46 -6.53
CA GLN A 17 20.74 0.76 -5.84
C GLN A 17 21.02 0.43 -4.37
N GLN A 18 22.23 0.78 -3.93
CA GLN A 18 22.62 0.80 -2.52
C GLN A 18 21.61 1.66 -1.74
N GLN A 19 21.07 1.10 -0.65
CA GLN A 19 20.24 1.83 0.30
C GLN A 19 21.07 2.95 0.94
N SER A 20 20.77 4.20 0.59
CA SER A 20 21.06 5.33 1.47
C SER A 20 19.96 5.39 2.52
N ASP A 21 20.33 5.52 3.80
CA ASP A 21 19.37 5.58 4.92
C ASP A 21 18.46 6.83 4.90
N THR A 22 18.81 7.84 4.10
CA THR A 22 17.97 9.03 3.88
C THR A 22 16.99 8.82 2.72
N PRO A 23 15.66 8.98 2.95
CA PRO A 23 14.66 8.91 1.89
C PRO A 23 14.93 9.94 0.79
N ARG A 24 14.88 9.51 -0.48
CA ARG A 24 14.99 10.44 -1.62
C ARG A 24 13.71 11.28 -1.73
N ILE A 25 13.86 12.60 -1.80
CA ILE A 25 12.74 13.52 -2.01
C ILE A 25 12.30 13.45 -3.48
N ASP A 26 11.04 13.10 -3.71
CA ASP A 26 10.44 12.98 -5.05
C ASP A 26 9.97 14.34 -5.61
N GLY A 27 9.58 15.26 -4.72
CA GLY A 27 9.17 16.61 -5.10
C GLY A 27 8.75 17.48 -3.92
N ILE A 28 8.64 18.78 -4.19
CA ILE A 28 8.08 19.78 -3.27
C ILE A 28 6.82 20.33 -3.93
N TYR A 29 5.69 20.32 -3.20
CA TYR A 29 4.39 20.73 -3.72
C TYR A 29 3.75 21.75 -2.79
N THR A 30 2.86 22.59 -3.35
CA THR A 30 2.04 23.50 -2.55
C THR A 30 0.79 22.81 -2.02
N ASP A 31 0.25 23.32 -0.92
CA ASP A 31 -1.04 22.87 -0.38
C ASP A 31 -2.19 23.01 -1.39
N GLU A 32 -2.14 24.07 -2.22
CA GLU A 32 -3.12 24.30 -3.27
C GLU A 32 -3.07 23.19 -4.32
N TYR A 33 -1.87 22.83 -4.79
CA TYR A 33 -1.69 21.70 -5.69
C TYR A 33 -2.24 20.41 -5.07
N PHE A 34 -1.92 20.17 -3.80
CA PHE A 34 -2.36 18.98 -3.08
C PHE A 34 -3.89 18.86 -3.02
N LYS A 35 -4.57 19.93 -2.58
CA LYS A 35 -6.05 19.96 -2.45
C LYS A 35 -6.77 19.84 -3.79
N ASN A 36 -6.15 20.35 -4.86
CA ASN A 36 -6.70 20.23 -6.21
C ASN A 36 -6.61 18.78 -6.72
N ARG A 37 -5.47 18.10 -6.50
CA ARG A 37 -5.23 16.73 -6.98
C ARG A 37 -5.91 15.66 -6.14
N TYR A 38 -5.89 15.78 -4.81
CA TYR A 38 -6.32 14.72 -3.90
C TYR A 38 -7.63 15.05 -3.20
N THR A 39 -8.43 14.02 -2.91
CA THR A 39 -9.61 14.13 -2.05
C THR A 39 -9.53 13.05 -1.00
N GLU A 40 -9.60 13.46 0.27
CA GLU A 40 -9.55 12.55 1.40
C GLU A 40 -10.74 11.60 1.36
N ASP A 41 -10.47 10.33 1.65
CA ASP A 41 -11.46 9.27 1.74
C ASP A 41 -11.31 8.55 3.08
N GLN A 42 -12.36 7.87 3.54
CA GLN A 42 -12.39 7.25 4.85
C GLN A 42 -12.68 5.75 4.77
N LEU A 43 -11.80 4.96 5.39
CA LEU A 43 -11.99 3.54 5.62
C LEU A 43 -12.59 3.32 7.00
N LEU A 44 -13.91 3.49 7.10
CA LEU A 44 -14.68 3.19 8.30
C LEU A 44 -14.89 1.68 8.44
N SER A 45 -14.94 1.16 9.67
CA SER A 45 -15.11 -0.28 9.94
C SER A 45 -16.47 -0.82 9.49
N ASP A 46 -17.50 0.02 9.48
CA ASP A 46 -18.86 -0.30 9.03
C ASP A 46 -19.05 -0.14 7.51
N ASN A 47 -18.01 0.27 6.80
CA ASN A 47 -18.04 0.31 5.34
C ASN A 47 -18.16 -1.14 4.80
N THR A 48 -19.17 -1.38 3.98
CA THR A 48 -19.47 -2.71 3.41
C THR A 48 -18.27 -3.33 2.69
N LEU A 49 -17.42 -2.51 2.05
CA LEU A 49 -16.22 -2.99 1.37
C LEU A 49 -15.15 -3.45 2.37
N VAL A 50 -14.99 -2.73 3.49
CA VAL A 50 -14.05 -3.08 4.56
C VAL A 50 -14.50 -4.38 5.24
N ASP A 51 -15.75 -4.42 5.72
CA ASP A 51 -16.33 -5.60 6.37
C ASP A 51 -16.30 -6.82 5.44
N GLY A 52 -16.70 -6.65 4.18
CA GLY A 52 -16.67 -7.70 3.17
C GLY A 52 -15.26 -8.25 2.93
N SER A 53 -14.24 -7.38 2.88
CA SER A 53 -12.84 -7.79 2.70
C SER A 53 -12.34 -8.62 3.89
N PHE A 54 -12.66 -8.19 5.12
CA PHE A 54 -12.26 -8.90 6.33
C PHE A 54 -12.95 -10.25 6.47
N ARG A 55 -14.26 -10.30 6.18
CA ARG A 55 -15.02 -11.55 6.21
C ARG A 55 -14.51 -12.54 5.18
N MET A 56 -14.20 -12.09 3.97
CA MET A 56 -13.66 -12.97 2.92
C MET A 56 -12.30 -13.54 3.34
N LEU A 57 -11.43 -12.70 3.89
CA LEU A 57 -10.13 -13.14 4.40
C LEU A 57 -10.28 -14.13 5.56
N ASN A 58 -11.18 -13.85 6.51
CA ASN A 58 -11.43 -14.74 7.62
C ASN A 58 -12.02 -16.09 7.16
N SER A 59 -12.96 -16.06 6.21
CA SER A 59 -13.58 -17.26 5.63
C SER A 59 -12.55 -18.11 4.90
N TYR A 60 -11.62 -17.50 4.17
CA TYR A 60 -10.49 -18.21 3.56
C TYR A 60 -9.70 -19.01 4.61
N PHE A 61 -9.32 -18.40 5.73
CA PHE A 61 -8.57 -19.10 6.77
C PHE A 61 -9.39 -20.22 7.41
N MET A 62 -10.67 -19.96 7.71
CA MET A 62 -11.56 -20.93 8.36
C MET A 62 -11.84 -22.14 7.46
N ASP A 63 -12.27 -21.91 6.22
CA ASP A 63 -12.70 -22.97 5.30
C ASP A 63 -11.54 -23.89 4.91
N ASN A 64 -10.35 -23.29 4.71
CA ASN A 64 -9.14 -24.04 4.38
C ASN A 64 -8.41 -24.58 5.61
N LYS A 65 -8.92 -24.33 6.83
CA LYS A 65 -8.32 -24.74 8.11
C LYS A 65 -6.87 -24.28 8.26
N ILE A 66 -6.57 -23.09 7.75
CA ILE A 66 -5.25 -22.46 7.83
C ILE A 66 -5.25 -21.56 9.06
N THR A 67 -4.35 -21.81 10.01
CA THR A 67 -4.13 -20.86 11.12
C THR A 67 -3.53 -19.56 10.57
N PRO A 68 -4.09 -18.37 10.86
CA PRO A 68 -3.47 -17.10 10.53
C PRO A 68 -2.03 -16.99 11.06
N ALA A 69 -1.21 -16.12 10.47
CA ALA A 69 0.11 -15.82 11.03
C ALA A 69 0.00 -15.08 12.38
N LEU A 70 -1.03 -14.25 12.52
CA LEU A 70 -1.40 -13.53 13.74
C LEU A 70 -2.90 -13.66 13.95
N GLU A 71 -3.33 -13.92 15.19
CA GLU A 71 -4.76 -14.10 15.50
C GLU A 71 -5.57 -12.83 15.27
N ASN A 72 -5.05 -11.67 15.67
CA ASN A 72 -5.71 -10.37 15.50
C ASN A 72 -4.69 -9.26 15.22
N PRO A 73 -5.00 -8.28 14.35
CA PRO A 73 -6.17 -8.27 13.47
C PRO A 73 -6.00 -9.19 12.25
N ILE A 74 -7.11 -9.68 11.70
CA ILE A 74 -7.08 -10.57 10.52
C ILE A 74 -6.44 -9.90 9.29
N TYR A 75 -6.57 -8.58 9.16
CA TYR A 75 -6.04 -7.77 8.06
C TYR A 75 -4.57 -7.38 8.22
N HIS A 76 -3.86 -7.92 9.23
CA HIS A 76 -2.42 -7.67 9.39
C HIS A 76 -1.63 -8.08 8.13
N PRO A 77 -0.62 -7.32 7.66
CA PRO A 77 0.17 -7.64 6.47
C PRO A 77 0.69 -9.08 6.40
N MET A 78 1.23 -9.64 7.49
CA MET A 78 1.62 -11.06 7.57
C MET A 78 0.47 -12.05 7.27
N ASN A 79 -0.77 -11.75 7.68
CA ASN A 79 -1.92 -12.58 7.35
C ASN A 79 -2.29 -12.42 5.88
N LEU A 80 -2.24 -11.21 5.33
CA LEU A 80 -2.49 -10.98 3.89
C LEU A 80 -1.50 -11.76 3.03
N ASP A 81 -0.22 -11.69 3.37
CA ASP A 81 0.83 -12.43 2.66
C ASP A 81 0.63 -13.94 2.79
N LYS A 82 0.30 -14.44 3.99
CA LYS A 82 0.00 -15.85 4.20
C LYS A 82 -1.20 -16.30 3.36
N ALA A 83 -2.25 -15.49 3.30
CA ALA A 83 -3.43 -15.82 2.50
C ALA A 83 -3.10 -15.89 1.00
N VAL A 84 -2.24 -15.00 0.51
CA VAL A 84 -1.83 -15.02 -0.91
C VAL A 84 -0.91 -16.20 -1.23
N THR A 85 0.01 -16.53 -0.34
CA THR A 85 1.10 -17.51 -0.60
C THR A 85 0.75 -18.95 -0.23
N GLN A 86 -0.19 -19.18 0.69
CA GLN A 86 -0.57 -20.51 1.15
C GLN A 86 -1.62 -21.13 0.22
N GLU A 87 -1.36 -22.35 -0.29
CA GLU A 87 -2.32 -23.07 -1.14
C GLU A 87 -3.64 -23.36 -0.39
N PRO A 88 -4.82 -23.24 -1.07
CA PRO A 88 -5.00 -22.99 -2.51
C PRO A 88 -4.75 -21.54 -2.96
N GLY A 89 -4.52 -20.62 -2.03
CA GLY A 89 -4.31 -19.19 -2.28
C GLY A 89 -5.61 -18.41 -2.22
N PHE A 90 -5.56 -17.22 -1.63
CA PHE A 90 -6.71 -16.33 -1.46
C PHE A 90 -7.37 -15.97 -2.79
N TYR A 91 -6.56 -15.81 -3.84
CA TYR A 91 -7.07 -15.52 -5.18
C TYR A 91 -7.97 -16.65 -5.69
N GLU A 92 -7.47 -17.89 -5.73
CA GLU A 92 -8.24 -19.05 -6.21
C GLU A 92 -9.46 -19.32 -5.33
N TYR A 93 -9.34 -19.12 -4.02
CA TYR A 93 -10.47 -19.18 -3.11
C TYR A 93 -11.55 -18.17 -3.50
N CYS A 94 -11.22 -16.90 -3.72
CA CYS A 94 -12.19 -15.89 -4.14
C CYS A 94 -12.76 -16.19 -5.54
N LYS A 95 -11.97 -16.74 -6.46
CA LYS A 95 -12.46 -17.17 -7.79
C LYS A 95 -13.55 -18.23 -7.69
N SER A 96 -13.52 -19.09 -6.67
CA SER A 96 -14.57 -20.09 -6.45
C SER A 96 -15.95 -19.49 -6.07
N PHE A 97 -15.99 -18.21 -5.69
CA PHE A 97 -17.20 -17.43 -5.42
C PHE A 97 -17.50 -16.40 -6.52
N ASP A 98 -17.05 -16.67 -7.76
CA ASP A 98 -17.25 -15.82 -8.93
C ASP A 98 -16.78 -14.37 -8.78
N GLN A 99 -15.82 -14.11 -7.89
CA GLN A 99 -15.25 -12.77 -7.74
C GLN A 99 -14.40 -12.40 -8.96
N GLU A 100 -14.57 -11.16 -9.41
CA GLU A 100 -13.75 -10.60 -10.48
C GLU A 100 -12.35 -10.27 -9.97
N ASP A 101 -11.35 -10.37 -10.84
CA ASP A 101 -9.94 -10.12 -10.51
C ASP A 101 -9.76 -8.74 -9.85
N LYS A 102 -10.45 -7.71 -10.37
CA LYS A 102 -10.42 -6.36 -9.77
C LYS A 102 -11.00 -6.31 -8.36
N GLN A 103 -12.05 -7.07 -8.08
CA GLN A 103 -12.67 -7.13 -6.75
C GLN A 103 -11.71 -7.79 -5.76
N ILE A 104 -11.06 -8.89 -6.14
CA ILE A 104 -10.08 -9.58 -5.31
C ILE A 104 -8.89 -8.67 -4.98
N GLY A 105 -8.35 -7.98 -6.00
CA GLY A 105 -7.30 -6.99 -5.82
C GLY A 105 -7.72 -5.87 -4.88
N LEU A 106 -8.96 -5.37 -5.02
CA LEU A 106 -9.50 -4.33 -4.16
C LEU A 106 -9.70 -4.80 -2.71
N MET A 107 -10.08 -6.06 -2.48
CA MET A 107 -10.24 -6.61 -1.12
C MET A 107 -8.89 -6.59 -0.35
N LEU A 108 -7.82 -7.08 -0.98
CA LEU A 108 -6.48 -7.02 -0.38
C LEU A 108 -6.01 -5.58 -0.19
N THR A 109 -6.31 -4.72 -1.18
CA THR A 109 -5.96 -3.30 -1.13
C THR A 109 -6.62 -2.60 0.05
N VAL A 110 -7.91 -2.85 0.26
CA VAL A 110 -8.70 -2.27 1.35
C VAL A 110 -8.21 -2.81 2.69
N ALA A 111 -7.97 -4.12 2.80
CA ALA A 111 -7.47 -4.71 4.03
C ALA A 111 -6.10 -4.14 4.44
N PHE A 112 -5.16 -4.07 3.50
CA PHE A 112 -3.86 -3.47 3.74
C PHE A 112 -3.97 -1.97 4.08
N SER A 113 -4.79 -1.23 3.34
CA SER A 113 -4.97 0.20 3.56
C SER A 113 -5.62 0.49 4.92
N TYR A 114 -6.55 -0.34 5.36
CA TYR A 114 -7.14 -0.24 6.70
C TYR A 114 -6.07 -0.40 7.78
N TYR A 115 -5.18 -1.40 7.66
CA TYR A 115 -4.05 -1.54 8.58
C TYR A 115 -3.18 -0.28 8.62
N MET A 116 -2.78 0.24 7.45
CA MET A 116 -1.91 1.42 7.37
C MET A 116 -2.56 2.66 7.99
N VAL A 117 -3.87 2.85 7.80
CA VAL A 117 -4.61 3.99 8.37
C VAL A 117 -4.72 3.88 9.88
N HIS A 118 -5.14 2.73 10.39
CA HIS A 118 -5.49 2.57 11.81
C HIS A 118 -4.29 2.26 12.70
N GLU A 119 -3.25 1.61 12.19
CA GLU A 119 -2.07 1.22 12.98
C GLU A 119 -0.88 2.17 12.80
N LEU A 120 -0.79 2.86 11.64
CA LEU A 120 0.35 3.72 11.30
C LEU A 120 -0.03 5.18 11.01
N GLY A 121 -1.30 5.55 11.15
CA GLY A 121 -1.76 6.93 11.02
C GLY A 121 -1.73 7.49 9.60
N PHE A 122 -1.70 6.62 8.58
CA PHE A 122 -1.87 7.06 7.19
C PHE A 122 -3.29 7.60 6.98
N LYS A 123 -3.45 8.45 5.97
CA LYS A 123 -4.74 8.91 5.46
C LYS A 123 -4.93 8.42 4.04
N LEU A 124 -6.16 8.03 3.72
CA LEU A 124 -6.52 7.58 2.38
C LEU A 124 -6.95 8.77 1.52
N TYR A 125 -6.48 8.80 0.28
CA TYR A 125 -6.87 9.81 -0.71
C TYR A 125 -7.22 9.15 -2.03
N ARG A 126 -8.21 9.72 -2.70
CA ARG A 126 -8.46 9.53 -4.13
C ARG A 126 -7.62 10.53 -4.92
N ASP A 127 -6.84 10.05 -5.89
CA ASP A 127 -6.12 10.88 -6.85
C ASP A 127 -7.04 11.18 -8.05
N LYS A 128 -7.29 12.46 -8.31
CA LYS A 128 -8.13 12.91 -9.44
C LYS A 128 -7.37 12.89 -10.77
N THR A 129 -6.04 12.95 -10.73
CA THR A 129 -5.17 13.01 -11.90
C THR A 129 -4.01 12.03 -11.74
N PRO A 130 -4.28 10.72 -11.63
CA PRO A 130 -3.23 9.74 -11.41
C PRO A 130 -2.35 9.60 -12.66
N GLU A 131 -1.04 9.56 -12.46
CA GLU A 131 -0.06 9.33 -13.55
C GLU A 131 -0.24 7.95 -14.20
N PHE A 132 -0.69 6.97 -13.41
CA PHE A 132 -0.97 5.62 -13.86
C PHE A 132 -2.37 5.19 -13.42
N PRO A 133 -3.15 4.47 -14.25
CA PRO A 133 -4.53 4.10 -13.92
C PRO A 133 -4.70 3.34 -12.60
N LEU A 134 -3.69 2.59 -12.16
CA LEU A 134 -3.70 1.80 -10.93
C LEU A 134 -3.48 2.63 -9.65
N ARG A 135 -3.13 3.91 -9.78
CA ARG A 135 -2.83 4.83 -8.67
C ARG A 135 -3.99 5.75 -8.30
N PHE A 136 -5.22 5.36 -8.67
CA PHE A 136 -6.43 6.11 -8.32
C PHE A 136 -6.65 6.26 -6.81
N MET A 137 -6.04 5.38 -6.02
CA MET A 137 -6.07 5.41 -4.56
C MET A 137 -4.64 5.51 -4.02
N THR A 138 -4.43 6.43 -3.08
CA THR A 138 -3.11 6.73 -2.50
C THR A 138 -3.25 6.84 -0.98
N LEU A 139 -2.38 6.17 -0.24
CA LEU A 139 -2.21 6.39 1.20
C LEU A 139 -1.12 7.44 1.39
N LYS A 140 -1.33 8.38 2.30
CA LYS A 140 -0.33 9.39 2.63
C LYS A 140 -0.13 9.49 4.13
N TYR A 141 1.14 9.49 4.54
CA TYR A 141 1.55 9.80 5.91
C TYR A 141 2.22 11.16 5.90
N ASP A 142 1.81 12.05 6.79
CA ASP A 142 2.31 13.42 6.89
C ASP A 142 3.04 13.58 8.23
N ASN A 143 4.32 13.98 8.15
CA ASN A 143 5.12 14.39 9.28
C ASN A 143 5.52 15.87 9.13
N ASN A 144 4.62 16.76 9.52
CA ASN A 144 4.84 18.22 9.48
C ASN A 144 5.38 18.70 8.11
N GLY A 145 4.71 18.29 7.04
CA GLY A 145 5.03 18.65 5.65
C GLY A 145 5.93 17.64 4.92
N GLY A 146 6.60 16.72 5.64
CA GLY A 146 7.24 15.56 5.02
C GLY A 146 6.22 14.47 4.73
N VAL A 147 5.95 14.19 3.46
CA VAL A 147 4.87 13.25 3.07
C VAL A 147 5.41 11.98 2.42
N ILE A 148 5.08 10.82 2.98
CA ILE A 148 5.22 9.52 2.30
C ILE A 148 3.94 9.21 1.56
N SER A 149 4.04 8.80 0.30
CA SER A 149 2.92 8.31 -0.50
C SER A 149 3.08 6.83 -0.82
N LEU A 150 2.00 6.06 -0.70
CA LEU A 150 1.92 4.65 -1.09
C LEU A 150 0.74 4.46 -2.03
N TYR A 151 0.91 3.60 -3.04
CA TYR A 151 -0.14 3.25 -4.00
C TYR A 151 -0.65 1.83 -3.69
N PRO A 152 -1.59 1.69 -2.73
CA PRO A 152 -1.95 0.37 -2.19
C PRO A 152 -2.53 -0.57 -3.24
N PHE A 153 -3.28 -0.05 -4.23
CA PHE A 153 -3.89 -0.92 -5.25
C PHE A 153 -2.83 -1.50 -6.17
N GLU A 154 -1.96 -0.66 -6.74
CA GLU A 154 -0.80 -1.10 -7.52
C GLU A 154 0.04 -2.13 -6.75
N TYR A 155 0.33 -1.86 -5.47
CA TYR A 155 1.14 -2.76 -4.66
C TYR A 155 0.44 -4.11 -4.40
N SER A 156 -0.86 -4.11 -4.14
CA SER A 156 -1.64 -5.33 -3.94
C SER A 156 -1.63 -6.23 -5.17
N LEU A 157 -1.60 -5.65 -6.37
CA LEU A 157 -1.47 -6.42 -7.59
C LEU A 157 -0.08 -7.07 -7.75
N LYS A 158 0.99 -6.40 -7.30
CA LYS A 158 2.34 -7.00 -7.25
C LYS A 158 2.38 -8.20 -6.30
N VAL A 159 1.73 -8.07 -5.14
CA VAL A 159 1.61 -9.16 -4.16
C VAL A 159 0.84 -10.35 -4.77
N LEU A 160 -0.31 -10.10 -5.41
CA LEU A 160 -1.08 -11.15 -6.09
C LEU A 160 -0.30 -11.86 -7.21
N ASN A 161 0.68 -11.18 -7.83
CA ASN A 161 1.56 -11.76 -8.84
C ASN A 161 2.77 -12.50 -8.26
N GLY A 162 2.95 -12.50 -6.94
CA GLY A 162 4.12 -13.10 -6.28
C GLY A 162 5.41 -12.28 -6.46
N GLU A 163 5.29 -10.99 -6.76
CA GLU A 163 6.44 -10.09 -6.99
C GLU A 163 6.85 -9.34 -5.72
N ALA A 164 6.01 -9.35 -4.69
CA ALA A 164 6.18 -8.58 -3.47
C ALA A 164 5.40 -9.19 -2.30
N LEU A 165 5.69 -8.72 -1.08
CA LEU A 165 4.97 -9.04 0.16
C LEU A 165 4.58 -7.74 0.88
N PHE A 166 3.38 -7.69 1.44
CA PHE A 166 2.92 -6.56 2.24
C PHE A 166 3.76 -6.38 3.51
N ASN A 167 4.22 -7.46 4.13
CA ASN A 167 5.02 -7.40 5.33
C ASN A 167 6.40 -6.79 5.07
N ASP A 168 7.03 -7.09 3.92
CA ASP A 168 8.29 -6.45 3.54
C ASP A 168 8.10 -4.94 3.34
N LEU A 169 6.98 -4.53 2.73
CA LEU A 169 6.64 -3.11 2.64
C LEU A 169 6.43 -2.49 4.02
N LEU A 170 5.72 -3.18 4.92
CA LEU A 170 5.47 -2.71 6.28
C LEU A 170 6.77 -2.45 7.04
N GLU A 171 7.71 -3.40 7.02
CA GLU A 171 8.98 -3.28 7.73
C GLU A 171 9.82 -2.11 7.17
N ARG A 172 9.87 -1.96 5.84
CA ARG A 172 10.52 -0.79 5.22
C ARG A 172 9.85 0.53 5.57
N ILE A 173 8.52 0.56 5.70
CA ILE A 173 7.83 1.79 6.10
C ILE A 173 8.19 2.11 7.55
N LYS A 174 8.06 1.15 8.47
CA LYS A 174 8.40 1.32 9.88
C LYS A 174 9.84 1.80 10.09
N SER A 175 10.80 1.25 9.33
CA SER A 175 12.20 1.67 9.42
C SER A 175 12.42 3.12 8.96
N ASN A 176 11.56 3.62 8.07
CA ASN A 176 11.69 4.96 7.48
C ASN A 176 10.82 6.03 8.15
N LEU A 177 9.70 5.67 8.80
CA LEU A 177 8.78 6.64 9.40
C LEU A 177 9.47 7.56 10.41
N GLY A 178 10.42 7.04 11.20
CA GLY A 178 11.19 7.83 12.16
C GLY A 178 12.24 8.75 11.53
N ASN A 179 12.57 8.55 10.25
CA ASN A 179 13.62 9.28 9.53
C ASN A 179 13.06 10.24 8.48
N ILE A 180 11.75 10.47 8.45
CA ILE A 180 11.14 11.44 7.53
C ILE A 180 11.52 12.85 8.01
N PRO A 181 12.28 13.64 7.22
CA PRO A 181 12.56 15.03 7.58
C PRO A 181 11.25 15.82 7.57
N ASN A 182 11.07 16.70 8.55
CA ASN A 182 9.98 17.66 8.48
C ASN A 182 10.32 18.75 7.43
N ALA A 183 9.36 19.60 7.09
CA ALA A 183 9.57 20.66 6.10
C ALA A 183 10.69 21.64 6.49
N GLU A 184 10.87 21.91 7.79
CA GLU A 184 11.91 22.83 8.29
C GLU A 184 13.31 22.23 8.15
N ASP A 185 13.48 20.95 8.49
CA ASP A 185 14.73 20.20 8.33
C ASP A 185 15.16 20.18 6.85
N LEU A 186 14.19 19.97 5.97
CA LEU A 186 14.41 19.95 4.52
C LEU A 186 14.87 21.32 4.02
N ILE A 187 14.22 22.41 4.45
CA ILE A 187 14.61 23.78 4.10
C ILE A 187 15.99 24.13 4.68
N ALA A 188 16.27 23.73 5.92
CA ALA A 188 17.56 23.99 6.57
C ALA A 188 18.71 23.29 5.83
N ASN A 189 18.55 22.02 5.48
CA ASN A 189 19.52 21.27 4.70
C ASN A 189 19.72 21.86 3.30
N PHE A 190 18.63 22.30 2.65
CA PHE A 190 18.71 22.94 1.34
C PHE A 190 19.51 24.25 1.39
N LYS A 191 19.27 25.08 2.42
CA LYS A 191 20.03 26.32 2.65
C LYS A 191 21.51 26.09 2.95
N GLN A 192 21.84 25.05 3.72
CA GLN A 192 23.24 24.71 4.03
C GLN A 192 23.99 24.26 2.77
N ASN A 193 23.37 23.43 1.92
CA ASN A 193 23.99 23.00 0.67
C ASN A 193 24.22 24.18 -0.29
N LEU A 194 23.27 25.13 -0.38
CA LEU A 194 23.43 26.35 -1.17
C LEU A 194 24.52 27.30 -0.64
N ALA A 195 24.86 27.22 0.66
CA ALA A 195 25.92 28.04 1.27
C ALA A 195 27.32 27.41 1.15
N GLN A 196 27.40 26.17 0.67
CA GLN A 196 28.65 25.42 0.45
C GLN A 196 29.08 25.38 -1.03
N GLU A 197 28.24 25.91 -1.94
CA GLU A 197 28.57 26.19 -3.35
C GLU A 197 29.01 27.65 -3.54
#